data_AF-A0A0F3GHU9-F1
#
_entry.id   AF-A0A0F3GHU9-F1
#
_cell.length_a   1.000
_cell.length_b   1.000
_cell.length_c   1.000
_cell.angle_alpha   90.00
_cell.angle_beta   90.00
_cell.angle_gamma   90.00
#
_symmetry.space_group_name_H-M   'P 1'
#
loop_
_entity.id
_entity.type
_entity.pdbx_description
1 polymer ?
#
loop_
_entity_poly.entity_id
_entity_poly.type
_entity_poly.pdbx_seq_one_letter_code
_entity_poly.pdbx_strand_id
1 'polypeptide(L)'
;MEQTRQLKVAADFDGDGKADILWQDSITGDTAAWLMDGAKIVNANYVIRGIPSNWWLLAAGDYNGDGKADVLWQDNTTGDVAVWFMDDLKVLGGDYVVHGLSLDWQFK
;
A
#
# COMPACT_ATOMS: atom_id res chain seq x y z
N MET A 1 -8.39 1.31 24.20
CA MET A 1 -8.96 1.44 22.84
C MET A 1 -7.77 1.49 21.90
N GLU A 2 -7.22 0.33 21.58
CA GLU A 2 -5.86 0.23 21.04
C GLU A 2 -5.82 -0.67 19.82
N GLN A 3 -5.03 -0.20 18.84
CA GLN A 3 -4.57 -0.83 17.61
C GLN A 3 -5.57 -0.91 16.45
N THR A 4 -5.72 0.20 15.71
CA THR A 4 -6.34 0.21 14.37
C THR A 4 -5.33 0.32 13.23
N ARG A 5 -4.06 0.64 13.52
CA ARG A 5 -2.98 0.67 12.51
C ARG A 5 -2.27 -0.68 12.47
N GLN A 6 -2.38 -1.37 11.34
CA GLN A 6 -1.61 -2.58 11.10
C GLN A 6 -0.46 -2.27 10.15
N LEU A 7 0.72 -2.80 10.48
CA LEU A 7 1.84 -2.85 9.53
C LEU A 7 1.35 -3.72 8.37
N LYS A 8 1.23 -3.14 7.18
CA LYS A 8 0.73 -3.89 6.03
C LYS A 8 1.85 -4.41 5.17
N VAL A 9 2.90 -3.61 4.95
CA VAL A 9 4.03 -4.02 4.12
C VAL A 9 5.29 -3.21 4.43
N ALA A 10 6.44 -3.80 4.15
CA ALA A 10 7.73 -3.13 4.09
C ALA A 10 8.32 -3.26 2.67
N ALA A 11 8.64 -2.14 2.03
CA ALA A 11 9.16 -2.05 0.66
C ALA A 11 9.88 -0.70 0.46
N ASP A 12 10.72 -0.55 -0.55
CA ASP A 12 11.50 0.67 -0.82
C ASP A 12 10.66 1.69 -1.62
N PHE A 13 9.99 2.63 -0.95
CA PHE A 13 9.05 3.55 -1.60
C PHE A 13 9.73 4.81 -2.16
N ASP A 14 10.94 5.14 -1.70
CA ASP A 14 11.70 6.31 -2.18
C ASP A 14 12.91 5.97 -3.07
N GLY A 15 13.24 4.69 -3.20
CA GLY A 15 14.29 4.18 -4.08
C GLY A 15 15.70 4.31 -3.50
N ASP A 16 15.84 4.50 -2.17
CA ASP A 16 17.14 4.63 -1.50
C ASP A 16 17.84 3.28 -1.23
N GLY A 17 17.19 2.16 -1.57
CA GLY A 17 17.66 0.81 -1.36
C GLY A 17 17.34 0.23 0.02
N LYS A 18 16.56 0.92 0.85
CA LYS A 18 16.13 0.46 2.17
C LYS A 18 14.63 0.24 2.19
N ALA A 19 14.19 -0.63 3.11
CA ALA A 19 12.77 -0.87 3.28
C ALA A 19 12.12 0.23 4.12
N ASP A 20 11.10 0.84 3.56
CA ASP A 20 10.15 1.74 4.20
C ASP A 20 8.93 0.98 4.73
N ILE A 21 7.98 1.69 5.32
CA ILE A 21 6.81 1.08 5.95
C ILE A 21 5.52 1.72 5.43
N LEU A 22 4.55 0.89 5.02
CA LEU A 22 3.17 1.34 4.77
C LEU A 22 2.20 0.78 5.83
N TRP A 23 1.41 1.68 6.38
CA TRP A 23 0.35 1.42 7.36
C TRP A 23 -1.01 1.64 6.71
N GLN A 24 -1.98 0.80 7.05
CA GLN A 24 -3.39 1.03 6.76
C GLN A 24 -4.19 0.94 8.06
N ASP A 25 -5.04 1.93 8.29
CA ASP A 25 -6.08 1.86 9.31
C ASP A 25 -7.29 1.10 8.75
N SER A 26 -7.60 -0.07 9.31
CA SER A 26 -8.68 -0.92 8.79
C SER A 26 -10.09 -0.38 9.07
N ILE A 27 -10.22 0.63 9.93
CA ILE A 27 -11.51 1.24 10.28
C ILE A 27 -11.74 2.48 9.43
N THR A 28 -10.76 3.38 9.38
CA THR A 28 -10.92 4.64 8.64
C THR A 28 -10.51 4.52 7.18
N GLY A 29 -9.73 3.49 6.81
CA GLY A 29 -9.13 3.37 5.48
C GLY A 29 -7.97 4.34 5.24
N ASP A 30 -7.54 5.09 6.26
CA ASP A 30 -6.40 5.98 6.14
C ASP A 30 -5.12 5.16 5.91
N THR A 31 -4.35 5.53 4.90
CA THR A 31 -3.10 4.88 4.54
C THR A 31 -1.95 5.88 4.66
N ALA A 32 -0.90 5.50 5.37
CA ALA A 32 0.24 6.35 5.66
C ALA A 32 1.55 5.59 5.47
N ALA A 33 2.56 6.25 4.93
CA ALA A 33 3.90 5.68 4.78
C ALA A 33 4.91 6.42 5.66
N TRP A 34 5.90 5.66 6.13
CA TRP A 34 7.09 6.14 6.80
C TRP A 34 8.30 5.76 5.96
N LEU A 35 9.03 6.75 5.48
CA LEU A 35 10.33 6.55 4.85
C LEU A 35 11.38 6.36 5.95
N MET A 36 12.23 5.35 5.82
CA MET A 36 13.04 4.81 6.89
C MET A 36 14.54 4.85 6.57
N ASP A 37 15.35 5.27 7.53
CA ASP A 37 16.79 5.06 7.53
C ASP A 37 17.17 4.18 8.73
N GLY A 38 17.08 2.86 8.50
CA GLY A 38 17.17 1.86 9.56
C GLY A 38 16.05 2.02 10.59
N ALA A 39 16.39 2.35 11.83
CA ALA A 39 15.41 2.55 12.91
C ALA A 39 14.84 3.98 12.99
N LYS A 40 15.22 4.88 12.07
CA LYS A 40 14.79 6.28 12.07
C LYS A 40 13.76 6.52 10.97
N ILE A 41 12.70 7.25 11.29
CA ILE A 41 11.77 7.80 10.31
C ILE A 41 12.37 9.09 9.77
N VAL A 42 12.67 9.15 8.46
CA VAL A 42 13.19 10.37 7.80
C VAL A 42 12.07 11.24 7.25
N ASN A 43 10.94 10.64 6.87
CA ASN A 43 9.73 11.33 6.46
C ASN A 43 8.51 10.45 6.78
N ALA A 44 7.36 11.06 7.09
CA ALA A 44 6.12 10.34 7.31
C ALA A 44 4.92 11.20 6.97
N ASN A 45 3.96 10.64 6.23
CA ASN A 45 2.71 11.31 5.94
C ASN A 45 1.61 10.32 5.55
N TYR A 46 0.38 10.81 5.47
CA TYR A 46 -0.69 10.10 4.79
C TYR A 46 -0.41 10.08 3.29
N VAL A 47 -0.50 8.89 2.70
CA VAL A 47 -0.54 8.69 1.25
C VAL A 47 -1.93 9.03 0.73
N ILE A 48 -2.96 8.56 1.44
CA ILE A 48 -4.37 8.83 1.15
C ILE A 48 -5.21 8.65 2.43
N ARG A 49 -6.40 9.26 2.44
CA ARG A 49 -7.36 9.15 3.54
C ARG A 49 -8.65 8.53 3.06
N GLY A 50 -9.28 7.72 3.90
CA GLY A 50 -10.63 7.23 3.64
C GLY A 50 -10.78 6.24 2.49
N ILE A 51 -9.80 5.34 2.27
CA ILE A 51 -10.01 4.23 1.31
C ILE A 51 -11.24 3.43 1.75
N PRO A 52 -12.15 3.04 0.84
CA PRO A 52 -13.28 2.19 1.18
C PRO A 52 -12.84 0.90 1.90
N SER A 53 -13.58 0.48 2.92
CA SER A 53 -13.17 -0.60 3.84
C SER A 53 -13.08 -2.00 3.21
N ASN A 54 -13.64 -2.18 2.01
CA ASN A 54 -13.52 -3.39 1.22
C ASN A 54 -12.18 -3.48 0.47
N TRP A 55 -11.41 -2.38 0.37
CA TRP A 55 -10.10 -2.36 -0.28
C TRP A 55 -8.96 -2.55 0.73
N TRP A 56 -8.18 -3.61 0.51
CA TRP A 56 -7.13 -4.05 1.42
C TRP A 56 -5.79 -4.05 0.70
N LEU A 57 -4.74 -3.65 1.42
CA LEU A 57 -3.39 -3.78 0.89
C LEU A 57 -3.05 -5.25 0.70
N LEU A 58 -2.61 -5.60 -0.50
CA LEU A 58 -2.27 -6.96 -0.89
C LEU A 58 -0.76 -7.19 -0.84
N ALA A 59 -0.01 -6.30 -1.48
CA ALA A 59 1.44 -6.38 -1.60
C ALA A 59 2.02 -5.02 -1.98
N ALA A 60 3.35 -4.90 -1.89
CA ALA A 60 4.10 -3.81 -2.50
C ALA A 60 5.31 -4.36 -3.26
N GLY A 61 5.72 -3.65 -4.31
CA GLY A 61 6.83 -4.01 -5.17
C GLY A 61 6.91 -3.08 -6.37
N ASP A 62 8.07 -2.96 -6.99
CA ASP A 62 8.27 -2.12 -8.18
C ASP A 62 7.58 -2.77 -9.41
N TYR A 63 6.35 -2.33 -9.70
CA TYR A 63 5.53 -2.92 -10.75
C TYR A 63 5.68 -2.16 -12.07
N ASN A 64 6.08 -0.89 -12.03
CA ASN A 64 6.29 -0.05 -13.22
C ASN A 64 7.76 0.01 -13.69
N GLY A 65 8.72 -0.47 -12.89
CA GLY A 65 10.15 -0.52 -13.19
C GLY A 65 10.90 0.78 -12.96
N ASP A 66 10.39 1.70 -12.15
CA ASP A 66 11.03 3.00 -11.88
C ASP A 66 12.03 2.99 -10.71
N GLY A 67 12.19 1.83 -10.06
CA GLY A 67 13.08 1.66 -8.91
C GLY A 67 12.44 1.99 -7.56
N LYS A 68 11.15 2.31 -7.52
CA LYS A 68 10.38 2.54 -6.30
C LYS A 68 9.26 1.52 -6.19
N ALA A 69 8.88 1.20 -4.96
CA ALA A 69 7.81 0.24 -4.70
C ALA A 69 6.44 0.87 -4.97
N ASP A 70 5.62 0.16 -5.74
CA ASP A 70 4.21 0.43 -5.96
C ASP A 70 3.34 -0.39 -5.01
N VAL A 71 2.03 -0.10 -4.93
CA VAL A 71 1.11 -0.79 -4.02
C VAL A 71 0.03 -1.54 -4.78
N LEU A 72 -0.13 -2.82 -4.48
CA LEU A 72 -1.21 -3.66 -5.00
C LEU A 72 -2.34 -3.74 -3.97
N TRP A 73 -3.56 -3.48 -4.41
CA TRP A 73 -4.77 -3.47 -3.61
C TRP A 73 -5.76 -4.51 -4.12
N GLN A 74 -6.57 -5.05 -3.21
CA GLN A 74 -7.67 -5.95 -3.56
C GLN A 74 -8.97 -5.51 -2.91
N ASP A 75 -10.04 -5.47 -3.71
CA ASP A 75 -11.41 -5.38 -3.24
C ASP A 75 -11.86 -6.77 -2.78
N ASN A 76 -12.07 -6.97 -1.48
CA ASN A 76 -12.46 -8.25 -0.92
C ASN A 76 -13.96 -8.59 -1.13
N THR A 77 -14.72 -7.69 -1.75
CA THR A 77 -16.14 -7.88 -2.06
C THR A 77 -16.32 -8.26 -3.52
N THR A 78 -15.66 -7.56 -4.45
CA THR A 78 -15.77 -7.85 -5.89
C THR A 78 -14.67 -8.78 -6.38
N GLY A 79 -13.52 -8.82 -5.70
CA GLY A 79 -12.31 -9.49 -6.17
C GLY A 79 -11.46 -8.63 -7.12
N ASP A 80 -11.82 -7.37 -7.35
CA ASP A 80 -11.01 -6.48 -8.19
C ASP A 80 -9.60 -6.30 -7.60
N VAL A 81 -8.59 -6.26 -8.45
CA VAL A 81 -7.20 -6.00 -8.07
C VAL A 81 -6.73 -4.77 -8.83
N ALA A 82 -6.18 -3.81 -8.10
CA ALA A 82 -5.68 -2.56 -8.67
C ALA A 82 -4.26 -2.27 -8.18
N VAL A 83 -3.45 -1.67 -9.05
CA VAL A 83 -2.11 -1.19 -8.70
C VAL A 83 -2.14 0.33 -8.58
N TRP A 84 -1.45 0.86 -7.58
CA TRP A 84 -1.14 2.27 -7.44
C TRP A 84 0.34 2.49 -7.67
N PHE A 85 0.65 3.36 -8.63
CA PHE A 85 2.01 3.78 -8.89
C PHE A 85 2.42 4.87 -7.90
N MET A 86 3.59 4.70 -7.28
CA MET A 86 4.03 5.52 -6.16
C MET A 86 5.24 6.39 -6.54
N ASP A 87 5.37 7.52 -5.87
CA ASP A 87 6.58 8.36 -5.87
C ASP A 87 6.76 8.92 -4.45
N ASP A 88 7.63 8.28 -3.68
CA ASP A 88 7.79 8.48 -2.25
C ASP A 88 6.45 8.24 -1.51
N LEU A 89 5.84 9.30 -0.97
CA LEU A 89 4.58 9.28 -0.24
C LEU A 89 3.38 9.66 -1.11
N LYS A 90 3.55 9.80 -2.43
CA LYS A 90 2.50 10.23 -3.35
C LYS A 90 2.03 9.09 -4.22
N VAL A 91 0.72 9.05 -4.48
CA VAL A 91 0.14 8.22 -5.55
C VAL A 91 0.19 9.02 -6.85
N LEU A 92 0.91 8.53 -7.85
CA LEU A 92 0.98 9.15 -9.18
C LEU A 92 -0.25 8.81 -10.04
N GLY A 93 -0.83 7.63 -9.80
CA GLY A 93 -1.97 7.10 -10.54
C GLY A 93 -2.13 5.61 -10.26
N GLY A 94 -2.92 4.93 -11.08
CA GLY A 94 -3.12 3.50 -10.94
C GLY A 94 -4.03 2.96 -12.03
N ASP A 95 -4.14 1.64 -12.08
CA ASP A 95 -5.05 0.94 -12.99
C ASP A 95 -5.54 -0.37 -12.36
N TYR A 96 -6.64 -0.90 -12.89
CA TYR A 96 -7.08 -2.24 -12.56
C TYR A 96 -6.16 -3.27 -13.25
N VAL A 97 -5.59 -4.15 -12.45
CA VAL A 97 -4.81 -5.29 -12.94
C VAL A 97 -5.76 -6.40 -13.40
N VAL A 98 -6.82 -6.63 -12.62
CA VAL A 98 -7.85 -7.63 -12.90
C VAL A 98 -9.18 -7.15 -12.34
N HIS A 99 -10.26 -7.46 -13.06
CA HIS A 99 -11.62 -7.34 -12.55
C HIS A 99 -12.15 -8.70 -12.08
N GLY A 100 -12.66 -8.77 -10.86
CA GLY A 100 -13.34 -9.94 -10.33
C GLY A 100 -12.48 -11.19 -10.17
N LEU A 101 -11.26 -11.07 -9.60
CA LEU A 101 -10.49 -12.25 -9.19
C LEU A 101 -11.34 -13.09 -8.24
N SER A 102 -11.42 -14.41 -8.45
CA SER A 102 -12.17 -15.27 -7.53
C SER A 102 -11.70 -15.05 -6.09
N LEU A 103 -12.65 -14.83 -5.18
CA LEU A 103 -12.37 -14.59 -3.76
C LEU A 103 -11.78 -15.81 -3.05
N ASP A 104 -11.68 -16.96 -3.72
CA ASP A 104 -10.90 -18.12 -3.25
C ASP A 104 -9.38 -17.88 -3.37
N TRP A 105 -8.98 -16.93 -4.21
CA TRP A 105 -7.60 -16.47 -4.36
C TRP A 105 -7.40 -15.20 -3.54
N GLN A 106 -7.05 -15.41 -2.27
CA GLN A 106 -6.63 -14.35 -1.35
C GLN A 106 -5.15 -14.55 -1.03
N PHE A 107 -4.39 -13.46 -0.97
CA PHE A 107 -3.06 -13.52 -0.38
C PHE A 107 -3.21 -13.78 1.13
N LYS A 108 -2.37 -14.68 1.64
CA LYS A 108 -2.44 -15.19 3.01
C LYS A 108 -1.33 -14.64 3.88
#